data_AF-A0A970KVW9-F1
#
_entry.id   AF-A0A970KVW9-F1
#
_cell.length_a   1.000
_cell.length_b   1.000
_cell.length_c   1.000
_cell.angle_alpha   90.00
_cell.angle_beta   90.00
_cell.angle_gamma   90.00
#
_symmetry.space_group_name_H-M   'P 1'
#
loop_
_entity.id
_entity.type
_entity.pdbx_description
1 polymer ?
#
loop_
_entity_poly.entity_id
_entity_poly.type
_entity_poly.pdbx_seq_one_letter_code
_entity_poly.pdbx_strand_id
1 'polypeptide(L)'
;MKDLKYYRDQIDEIDAQLVDLFEKRMEVVLKVAEYKKANNIPVYHEGREKEVIEKNTNRLKNKEFKESLSKFFTYLMNLSKEEQKKRM
;
A
#
# COMPACT_ATOMS: atom_id res chain seq x y z
N MET A 1 26.37 -22.26 6.27
CA MET A 1 26.04 -21.91 4.87
C MET A 1 24.56 -21.52 4.86
N LYS A 2 24.20 -20.36 4.29
CA LYS A 2 22.80 -19.96 4.19
C LYS A 2 22.13 -20.82 3.11
N ASP A 3 21.05 -21.51 3.45
CA ASP A 3 20.30 -22.36 2.54
C ASP A 3 18.96 -21.71 2.14
N LEU A 4 18.18 -22.38 1.29
CA LEU A 4 16.88 -21.89 0.85
C LEU A 4 15.92 -21.66 2.02
N LYS A 5 15.98 -22.51 3.06
CA LYS A 5 15.13 -22.38 4.23
C LYS A 5 15.43 -21.07 4.97
N TYR A 6 16.70 -20.76 5.18
CA TYR A 6 17.11 -19.51 5.84
C TYR A 6 16.60 -18.24 5.12
N TYR A 7 16.54 -18.24 3.78
CA TYR A 7 15.96 -17.10 3.06
C TYR A 7 14.43 -17.05 3.12
N ARG A 8 13.76 -18.20 3.15
CA ARG A 8 12.30 -18.27 3.35
C ARG A 8 11.90 -17.80 4.74
N ASP A 9 12.60 -18.23 5.78
CA ASP A 9 12.33 -17.79 7.15
C ASP A 9 12.46 -16.25 7.28
N GLN A 10 13.43 -15.62 6.61
CA GLN A 10 13.54 -14.16 6.55
C GLN A 10 12.39 -13.49 5.79
N ILE A 11 11.89 -14.11 4.71
CA ILE A 11 10.72 -13.61 3.97
C ILE A 11 9.50 -13.68 4.89
N ASP A 12 9.29 -14.79 5.60
CA ASP A 12 8.16 -14.96 6.51
C ASP A 12 8.16 -13.88 7.61
N GLU A 13 9.33 -13.55 8.16
CA GLU A 13 9.49 -12.46 9.14
C GLU A 13 9.17 -11.07 8.55
N ILE A 14 9.54 -10.83 7.29
CA ILE A 14 9.22 -9.58 6.58
C ILE A 14 7.71 -9.53 6.28
N ASP A 15 7.12 -10.63 5.85
CA ASP A 15 5.71 -10.72 5.50
C ASP A 15 4.82 -10.49 6.73
N ALA A 16 5.21 -10.99 7.90
CA ALA A 16 4.54 -10.67 9.16
C ALA A 16 4.50 -9.15 9.42
N GLN A 17 5.62 -8.45 9.20
CA GLN A 17 5.66 -6.99 9.34
C GLN A 17 4.84 -6.27 8.26
N LEU A 18 4.80 -6.81 7.04
CA LEU A 18 3.97 -6.27 5.97
C LEU A 18 2.47 -6.40 6.29
N VAL A 19 2.03 -7.50 6.90
CA VAL A 19 0.65 -7.68 7.37
C VAL A 19 0.30 -6.62 8.40
N ASP A 20 1.12 -6.46 9.45
CA ASP A 20 0.89 -5.45 10.49
C ASP A 20 0.81 -4.02 9.90
N LEU A 21 1.67 -3.69 8.94
CA LEU A 21 1.67 -2.39 8.27
C LEU A 21 0.48 -2.23 7.33
N PHE A 22 0.07 -3.30 6.66
CA PHE A 22 -1.10 -3.31 5.79
C PHE A 22 -2.37 -3.04 6.58
N GLU A 23 -2.58 -3.74 7.70
CA GLU A 23 -3.74 -3.54 8.59
C GLU A 23 -3.82 -2.11 9.09
N LYS A 24 -2.72 -1.58 9.67
CA LYS A 24 -2.65 -0.18 10.11
C LYS A 24 -3.00 0.80 8.99
N ARG A 25 -2.52 0.54 7.77
CA ARG A 25 -2.84 1.37 6.60
C ARG A 25 -4.32 1.27 6.23
N MET A 26 -4.92 0.08 6.26
CA MET A 26 -6.34 -0.11 5.97
C MET A 26 -7.22 0.59 6.99
N GLU A 27 -6.94 0.52 8.28
CA GLU A 27 -7.68 1.28 9.31
C GLU A 27 -7.71 2.79 9.02
N VAL A 28 -6.59 3.35 8.57
CA VAL A 28 -6.53 4.76 8.14
C VAL A 28 -7.38 5.00 6.89
N VAL A 29 -7.37 4.09 5.93
CA VAL A 29 -8.23 4.17 4.73
C VAL A 29 -9.71 4.19 5.12
N LEU A 30 -10.13 3.43 6.13
CA LEU A 30 -11.51 3.43 6.61
C LEU A 30 -11.91 4.80 7.17
N LYS A 31 -11.04 5.42 7.96
CA LYS A 31 -11.25 6.80 8.47
C LYS A 31 -11.31 7.82 7.34
N VAL A 32 -10.48 7.66 6.30
CA VAL A 32 -10.54 8.49 5.09
C VAL A 32 -11.87 8.32 4.36
N ALA A 33 -12.41 7.09 4.30
CA ALA A 33 -13.72 6.82 3.71
C ALA A 33 -14.84 7.57 4.44
N GLU A 34 -14.85 7.49 5.77
CA GLU A 34 -15.83 8.18 6.64
C GLU A 34 -15.75 9.69 6.46
N TYR A 35 -14.54 10.25 6.45
CA TYR A 35 -14.33 11.68 6.20
C TYR A 35 -14.85 12.10 4.82
N LYS A 36 -14.52 11.35 3.77
CA LYS A 36 -14.96 11.65 2.40
C LYS A 36 -16.48 11.59 2.27
N LYS A 37 -17.11 10.59 2.89
CA LYS A 37 -18.57 10.43 2.92
C LYS A 37 -19.24 11.62 3.60
N ALA A 38 -18.75 12.02 4.77
CA ALA A 38 -19.29 13.17 5.51
C ALA A 38 -19.16 14.50 4.76
N ASN A 39 -18.16 14.63 3.88
CA ASN A 39 -17.86 15.86 3.14
C ASN A 39 -18.23 15.79 1.64
N ASN A 40 -18.93 14.74 1.19
CA ASN A 40 -19.27 14.52 -0.23
C ASN A 40 -18.07 14.55 -1.20
N ILE A 41 -16.92 14.06 -0.76
CA ILE A 41 -15.69 14.01 -1.56
C ILE A 41 -15.60 12.66 -2.29
N PRO A 42 -15.31 12.62 -3.62
CA PRO A 42 -15.20 11.37 -4.36
C PRO A 42 -14.02 10.50 -3.90
N VAL A 43 -14.17 9.17 -4.03
CA VAL A 43 -13.11 8.20 -3.72
C VAL A 43 -11.90 8.37 -4.64
N TYR A 44 -12.16 8.51 -5.95
CA TYR A 44 -11.12 8.56 -6.98
C TYR A 44 -10.47 9.93 -7.06
N HIS A 45 -9.14 9.96 -7.04
CA HIS A 45 -8.35 11.17 -7.23
C HIS A 45 -7.01 10.82 -7.89
N GLU A 46 -6.95 10.86 -9.23
CA GLU A 46 -5.81 10.38 -10.02
C GLU A 46 -4.48 11.02 -9.60
N GLY A 47 -4.46 12.34 -9.38
CA GLY A 47 -3.26 13.06 -8.96
C GLY A 47 -2.69 12.52 -7.65
N ARG A 48 -3.56 12.06 -6.74
CA ARG A 48 -3.13 11.55 -5.44
C ARG A 48 -2.48 10.17 -5.57
N GLU A 49 -2.96 9.33 -6.48
CA GLU A 49 -2.37 8.02 -6.75
C GLU A 49 -0.96 8.17 -7.33
N LYS A 50 -0.79 9.07 -8.31
CA LYS A 50 0.52 9.38 -8.91
C LYS A 50 1.52 9.86 -7.86
N GLU A 51 1.12 10.82 -7.01
CA GLU A 51 1.98 11.32 -5.92
C GLU A 51 2.43 10.22 -4.95
N VAL A 52 1.52 9.30 -4.57
CA VAL A 52 1.86 8.22 -3.64
C VAL A 52 2.89 7.27 -4.26
N ILE A 53 2.70 6.90 -5.53
CA ILE A 53 3.62 6.01 -6.24
C ILE A 53 4.99 6.68 -6.40
N GLU A 54 5.04 7.93 -6.84
CA GLU A 54 6.28 8.68 -7.01
C GLU A 54 7.02 8.86 -5.68
N LYS A 55 6.31 9.27 -4.62
CA LYS A 55 6.92 9.46 -3.28
C LYS A 55 7.55 8.18 -2.77
N ASN A 56 6.90 7.03 -2.94
CA ASN A 56 7.42 5.76 -2.42
C ASN A 56 8.54 5.18 -3.30
N THR A 57 8.45 5.30 -4.62
CA THR A 57 9.55 4.90 -5.51
C THR A 57 10.80 5.77 -5.34
N ASN A 58 10.65 7.04 -4.99
CA ASN A 58 11.77 7.92 -4.68
C ASN A 58 12.51 7.51 -3.40
N ARG A 59 11.83 6.87 -2.43
CA ARG A 59 12.43 6.35 -1.19
C ARG A 59 13.32 5.11 -1.39
N LEU A 60 13.18 4.40 -2.51
CA LEU A 60 14.02 3.23 -2.79
C LEU A 60 15.51 3.62 -2.86
N LYS A 61 16.34 2.87 -2.13
CA LYS A 61 17.81 2.95 -2.26
C LYS A 61 18.29 2.24 -3.52
N ASN A 62 17.82 1.00 -3.76
CA ASN A 62 18.05 0.30 -5.03
C ASN A 62 16.92 0.64 -6.02
N LYS A 63 17.26 1.34 -7.11
CA LYS A 63 16.30 1.76 -8.14
C LYS A 63 15.86 0.64 -9.09
N GLU A 64 16.53 -0.50 -9.10
CA GLU A 64 16.11 -1.68 -9.88
C GLU A 64 14.70 -2.16 -9.49
N PHE A 65 14.31 -1.97 -8.22
CA PHE A 65 12.98 -2.35 -7.74
C PHE A 65 11.88 -1.32 -8.05
N LYS A 66 12.19 -0.22 -8.75
CA LYS A 66 11.23 0.88 -8.98
C LYS A 66 9.97 0.40 -9.67
N GLU A 67 10.08 -0.40 -10.73
CA GLU A 67 8.92 -0.88 -11.48
C GLU A 67 8.04 -1.79 -10.63
N SER A 68 8.64 -2.77 -9.93
CA SER A 68 7.93 -3.68 -9.04
C SER A 68 7.23 -2.94 -7.91
N LEU A 69 7.89 -1.95 -7.30
CA LEU A 69 7.28 -1.16 -6.23
C LEU A 69 6.13 -0.29 -6.74
N SER A 70 6.25 0.29 -7.95
CA SER A 70 5.15 1.01 -8.58
C SER A 70 3.91 0.13 -8.75
N LYS A 71 4.08 -1.10 -9.27
CA LYS A 71 2.98 -2.06 -9.44
C LYS A 71 2.33 -2.41 -8.10
N PHE A 72 3.14 -2.66 -7.07
CA PHE A 72 2.64 -2.93 -5.71
C PHE A 72 1.78 -1.77 -5.18
N PHE A 73 2.25 -0.53 -5.25
CA PHE A 73 1.49 0.62 -4.76
C PHE A 73 0.22 0.88 -5.57
N THR A 74 0.24 0.66 -6.89
CA THR A 74 -0.98 0.73 -7.71
C THR A 74 -2.02 -0.28 -7.23
N TYR A 75 -1.63 -1.54 -7.00
CA TYR A 75 -2.54 -2.56 -6.47
C TYR A 75 -3.06 -2.21 -5.08
N LEU A 76 -2.17 -1.77 -4.18
CA LEU A 76 -2.53 -1.34 -2.83
C LEU A 76 -3.51 -0.17 -2.82
N MET A 77 -3.36 0.79 -3.75
CA MET A 77 -4.31 1.89 -3.92
C MET A 77 -5.67 1.41 -4.44
N ASN A 78 -5.70 0.41 -5.32
CA ASN A 78 -6.96 -0.20 -5.77
C ASN A 78 -7.71 -0.86 -4.62
N LEU A 79 -7.04 -1.68 -3.80
CA LEU A 79 -7.62 -2.25 -2.59
C LEU A 79 -8.18 -1.17 -1.65
N SER A 80 -7.43 -0.07 -1.51
CA SER A 80 -7.88 1.07 -0.68
C SER A 80 -9.17 1.69 -1.20
N LYS A 81 -9.32 1.79 -2.52
CA LYS A 81 -10.54 2.32 -3.15
C LYS A 81 -11.71 1.37 -2.98
N GLU A 82 -11.48 0.07 -3.06
CA GLU A 82 -12.50 -0.95 -2.81
C GLU A 82 -13.03 -0.86 -1.38
N GLU A 83 -12.15 -0.79 -0.38
CA GLU A 83 -12.55 -0.64 1.02
C GLU A 83 -13.28 0.68 1.29
N GLN A 84 -12.85 1.78 0.66
CA GLN A 84 -13.57 3.06 0.73
C GLN A 84 -14.98 2.94 0.15
N LYS A 85 -15.14 2.32 -1.04
CA LYS A 85 -16.43 2.15 -1.70
C LYS A 85 -17.41 1.30 -0.90
N LYS A 86 -16.93 0.29 -0.16
CA LYS A 86 -17.78 -0.51 0.74
C LYS A 86 -18.40 0.31 1.88
N ARG A 87 -17.85 1.49 2.21
CA ARG A 87 -18.29 2.35 3.33
C ARG A 87 -18.96 3.67 2.92
N MET A 88 -18.84 4.06 1.66
CA MET A 88 -19.54 5.20 1.08
C MET A 88 -21.05 4.94 1.06
#